data_AF-A0A4U6VDH3-F1
#
_entry.id   AF-A0A4U6VDH3-F1
#
_cell.length_a   1.000
_cell.length_b   1.000
_cell.length_c   1.000
_cell.angle_alpha   90.00
_cell.angle_beta   90.00
_cell.angle_gamma   90.00
#
_symmetry.space_group_name_H-M   'P 1'
#
loop_
_entity.id
_entity.type
_entity.pdbx_description
1 polymer ?
#
loop_
_entity_poly.entity_id
_entity_poly.type
_entity_poly.pdbx_seq_one_letter_code
_entity_poly.pdbx_strand_id
1 'polypeptide(L)'
;MHDWGDADCVKILKNCKKAIPSKERGGKVIILDIMVGAGSSSEQKHVETQRDEQEWKNIIFEAGFSDYKIIPVLGVRSIIEAYPQKFM
;
A
#
# COMPACT_ATOMS: atom_id res chain seq x y z
N MET A 1 -6.24 4.25 1.98
CA MET A 1 -6.61 3.55 3.24
C MET A 1 -6.24 4.37 4.47
N HIS A 2 -6.20 5.71 4.37
CA HIS A 2 -5.94 6.61 5.49
C HIS A 2 -7.04 6.61 6.56
N ASP A 3 -8.25 6.12 6.25
CA ASP A 3 -9.36 6.05 7.21
C ASP A 3 -9.24 4.89 8.22
N TRP A 4 -8.25 3.99 8.05
CA TRP A 4 -8.13 2.76 8.83
C TRP A 4 -6.79 2.68 9.55
N GLY A 5 -6.79 2.16 10.78
CA GLY A 5 -5.57 1.79 11.49
C GLY A 5 -4.88 0.56 10.88
N ASP A 6 -3.63 0.32 11.26
CA ASP A 6 -2.78 -0.71 10.63
C ASP A 6 -3.39 -2.12 10.67
N ALA A 7 -3.96 -2.50 11.81
CA ALA A 7 -4.60 -3.81 11.98
C ALA A 7 -5.77 -4.03 11.00
N ASP A 8 -6.53 -2.97 10.71
CA ASP A 8 -7.64 -3.04 9.77
C ASP A 8 -7.15 -2.98 8.32
N CYS A 9 -6.11 -2.19 8.02
CA CYS A 9 -5.42 -2.24 6.73
C CYS A 9 -4.90 -3.66 6.43
N VAL A 10 -4.27 -4.33 7.39
CA VAL A 10 -3.79 -5.71 7.23
C VAL A 10 -4.95 -6.67 6.95
N LYS A 11 -6.07 -6.55 7.67
CA LYS A 11 -7.27 -7.39 7.41
C LYS A 11 -7.83 -7.16 6.01
N ILE A 12 -7.95 -5.90 5.59
CA ILE A 12 -8.44 -5.52 4.25
C ILE A 12 -7.52 -6.14 3.19
N LEU A 13 -6.21 -5.94 3.31
CA LEU A 13 -5.24 -6.45 2.35
C LEU A 13 -5.19 -7.98 2.33
N LYS A 14 -5.35 -8.67 3.47
CA LYS A 14 -5.51 -10.13 3.52
C LYS A 14 -6.72 -10.60 2.73
N ASN A 15 -7.84 -9.87 2.79
CA ASN A 15 -9.03 -10.18 2.01
C ASN A 15 -8.82 -9.90 0.51
N CYS A 16 -8.20 -8.76 0.16
CA CYS A 16 -7.84 -8.47 -1.23
C CYS A 16 -6.92 -9.54 -1.82
N LYS A 17 -5.92 -10.00 -1.06
CA LYS A 17 -5.02 -11.09 -1.48
C LYS A 17 -5.77 -12.37 -1.85
N LYS A 18 -6.82 -12.73 -1.09
CA LYS A 18 -7.66 -13.91 -1.38
C LYS A 18 -8.52 -13.74 -2.63
N ALA A 19 -8.84 -12.50 -3.01
CA ALA A 19 -9.72 -12.18 -4.13
C ALA A 19 -9.00 -12.07 -5.48
N ILE A 20 -7.66 -12.01 -5.49
CA ILE A 20 -6.85 -11.86 -6.70
C ILE A 20 -6.13 -13.17 -7.08
N PRO A 21 -5.79 -13.36 -8.36
CA PRO A 21 -4.97 -14.50 -8.76
C PRO A 21 -3.51 -14.35 -8.29
N SER A 22 -2.68 -15.36 -8.57
CA SER A 22 -1.24 -15.31 -8.30
C SER A 22 -0.53 -14.22 -9.14
N LYS A 23 0.69 -13.84 -8.73
CA LYS A 23 1.50 -12.83 -9.45
C LYS A 23 1.73 -13.22 -10.92
N GLU A 24 1.91 -14.50 -11.20
CA GLU A 24 2.14 -15.04 -12.55
C GLU A 24 0.93 -14.91 -13.47
N ARG A 25 -0.27 -14.91 -12.88
CA ARG A 25 -1.52 -14.64 -13.59
C ARG A 25 -1.91 -13.15 -13.55
N GLY A 26 -0.94 -12.28 -13.27
CA GLY A 26 -1.11 -10.82 -13.26
C GLY A 26 -1.80 -10.27 -12.00
N GLY A 27 -1.93 -11.07 -10.93
CA GLY A 27 -2.53 -10.61 -9.68
C GLY A 27 -1.70 -9.52 -9.00
N LYS A 28 -2.34 -8.40 -8.65
CA LYS A 28 -1.81 -7.35 -7.79
C LYS A 28 -2.93 -6.59 -7.10
N VAL A 29 -2.65 -6.01 -5.94
CA VAL A 29 -3.49 -5.00 -5.31
C VAL A 29 -2.88 -3.64 -5.61
N ILE A 30 -3.71 -2.67 -6.02
CA ILE A 30 -3.29 -1.29 -6.24
C ILE A 30 -3.93 -0.44 -5.14
N ILE A 31 -3.11 0.29 -4.41
CA ILE A 31 -3.52 1.23 -3.36
C ILE A 31 -3.13 2.62 -3.85
N LEU A 32 -4.07 3.56 -3.85
CA LEU A 32 -3.80 4.98 -4.05
C LEU A 32 -3.95 5.67 -2.71
N ASP A 33 -2.86 6.22 -2.18
CA ASP A 33 -2.89 6.94 -0.90
C ASP A 33 -1.87 8.06 -0.84
N ILE A 34 -2.02 8.94 0.15
CA ILE A 34 -1.02 9.95 0.45
C ILE A 34 0.14 9.29 1.21
N MET A 35 1.38 9.61 0.84
CA MET A 35 2.57 9.08 1.48
C MET A 35 3.46 10.21 1.99
N VAL A 36 3.87 10.11 3.26
CA VAL A 36 4.76 11.10 3.88
C VAL A 36 6.13 11.03 3.20
N GLY A 37 6.67 12.19 2.81
CA GLY A 37 8.01 12.30 2.20
C GLY A 37 8.07 12.12 0.68
N ALA A 38 6.94 11.88 0.00
CA ALA A 38 6.91 11.66 -1.46
C ALA A 38 6.86 12.95 -2.32
N GLY A 39 6.77 14.15 -1.72
CA GLY A 39 6.60 15.42 -2.46
C GLY A 39 7.32 16.62 -1.84
N SER A 40 7.64 17.62 -2.67
CA SER A 40 8.21 18.90 -2.25
C SER A 40 7.12 19.92 -1.87
N SER A 41 7.17 20.39 -0.62
CA SER A 41 6.56 21.61 -0.06
C SER A 41 5.04 21.71 0.24
N SER A 42 4.78 22.04 1.52
CA SER A 42 3.84 23.04 2.07
C SER A 42 2.32 22.81 2.20
N GLU A 43 1.70 21.74 1.73
CA GLU A 43 0.26 21.51 2.00
C GLU A 43 0.03 20.65 3.26
N GLN A 44 0.33 21.25 4.41
CA GLN A 44 0.03 20.70 5.74
C GLN A 44 -1.43 20.96 6.13
N LYS A 45 -2.40 20.13 5.69
CA LYS A 45 -3.75 20.18 6.28
C LYS A 45 -4.43 18.84 6.62
N HIS A 46 -3.83 17.69 6.30
CA HIS A 46 -4.37 16.37 6.68
C HIS A 46 -3.24 15.42 7.10
N VAL A 47 -2.38 15.87 8.02
CA VAL A 47 -1.16 15.16 8.46
C VAL A 47 -1.45 14.02 9.44
N GLU A 48 -2.64 13.97 10.05
CA GLU A 48 -2.89 13.16 11.24
C GLU A 48 -3.07 11.65 11.00
N THR A 49 -2.90 11.12 9.78
CA THR A 49 -2.99 9.66 9.55
C THR A 49 -2.34 9.18 8.25
N GLN A 50 -1.26 9.84 7.83
CA GLN A 50 -0.52 9.43 6.63
C GLN A 50 0.63 8.52 7.00
N ARG A 51 0.85 7.48 6.19
CA ARG A 51 1.91 6.50 6.38
C ARG A 51 3.14 6.81 5.53
N ASP A 52 4.32 6.58 6.07
CA ASP A 52 5.57 6.57 5.32
C ASP A 52 5.79 5.23 4.59
N GLU A 53 6.88 5.13 3.82
CA GLU A 53 7.22 3.91 3.10
C GLU A 53 7.47 2.70 4.03
N GLN A 54 8.05 2.91 5.21
CA GLN A 54 8.40 1.85 6.14
C GLN A 54 7.16 1.29 6.84
N GLU A 55 6.18 2.12 7.17
CA GLU A 55 4.86 1.72 7.67
C GLU A 55 4.09 0.93 6.61
N TRP A 56 4.07 1.42 5.36
CA TRP A 56 3.47 0.71 4.23
C TRP A 56 4.10 -0.66 4.00
N LYS A 57 5.43 -0.74 4.04
CA LYS A 57 6.19 -1.98 3.95
C LYS A 57 5.73 -2.99 5.00
N ASN A 58 5.63 -2.58 6.27
CA ASN A 58 5.22 -3.46 7.36
C ASN A 58 3.81 -4.03 7.13
N ILE A 59 2.84 -3.17 6.80
CA ILE A 59 1.45 -3.56 6.56
C ILE A 59 1.34 -4.55 5.39
N ILE A 60 2.06 -4.31 4.29
CA ILE A 60 2.02 -5.16 3.10
C ILE A 60 2.59 -6.55 3.39
N PHE A 61 3.73 -6.62 4.07
CA PHE A 61 4.34 -7.90 4.42
C PHE A 61 3.54 -8.65 5.49
N GLU A 62 2.97 -7.96 6.48
CA GLU A 62 2.10 -8.57 7.48
C GLU A 62 0.79 -9.11 6.86
N ALA A 63 0.29 -8.46 5.81
CA ALA A 63 -0.81 -8.97 5.01
C ALA A 63 -0.45 -10.20 4.14
N GLY A 64 0.84 -10.57 4.10
CA GLY A 64 1.36 -11.76 3.45
C GLY A 64 1.62 -11.58 1.96
N PHE A 65 1.78 -10.35 1.47
CA PHE A 65 2.28 -10.11 0.11
C PHE A 65 3.78 -10.41 0.06
N SER A 66 4.28 -10.81 -1.11
CA SER A 66 5.69 -11.19 -1.26
C SER A 66 6.58 -10.03 -1.67
N ASP A 67 6.00 -8.96 -2.22
CA ASP A 67 6.73 -7.88 -2.86
C ASP A 67 5.81 -6.66 -3.02
N TYR A 68 6.39 -5.48 -3.18
CA TYR A 68 5.67 -4.24 -3.44
C TYR A 68 6.47 -3.24 -4.26
N LYS A 69 5.76 -2.31 -4.90
CA LYS A 69 6.35 -1.18 -5.62
C LYS A 69 5.61 0.10 -5.26
N ILE A 70 6.35 1.15 -4.92
CA ILE A 70 5.81 2.49 -4.73
C ILE A 70 6.13 3.32 -5.97
N ILE A 71 5.12 3.98 -6.51
CA ILE A 71 5.23 4.88 -7.66
C ILE A 71 4.72 6.23 -7.19
N PRO A 72 5.58 7.25 -7.01
CA PRO A 72 5.13 8.59 -6.70
C PRO A 72 4.30 9.12 -7.87
N VAL A 73 3.16 9.75 -7.56
CA VAL A 73 2.28 10.41 -8.53
C VAL A 73 2.30 11.91 -8.24
N LEU A 74 1.95 12.74 -9.23
CA LEU A 74 1.92 14.21 -9.09
C LEU A 74 1.26 14.64 -7.76
N GLY A 75 2.00 15.42 -6.96
CA GLY A 75 1.58 15.90 -5.64
C GLY A 75 2.08 15.02 -4.48
N VAL A 76 1.24 14.85 -3.46
CA VAL A 76 1.55 14.07 -2.24
C VAL A 76 1.13 12.59 -2.32
N ARG A 77 0.51 12.18 -3.42
CA ARG A 77 -0.08 10.85 -3.59
C ARG A 77 0.92 9.87 -4.19
N SER A 78 0.83 8.62 -3.77
CA SER A 78 1.60 7.50 -4.31
C SER A 78 0.65 6.36 -4.70
N ILE A 79 1.00 5.69 -5.79
CA ILE A 79 0.47 4.37 -6.12
C ILE A 79 1.36 3.34 -5.45
N ILE A 80 0.75 2.40 -4.73
CA ILE A 80 1.41 1.26 -4.12
C ILE A 80 0.85 0.00 -4.76
N GLU A 81 1.71 -0.72 -5.48
CA GLU A 81 1.38 -2.04 -6.01
C GLU A 81 1.88 -3.09 -5.03
N ALA A 82 0.98 -3.96 -4.55
CA ALA A 82 1.33 -5.10 -3.68
C ALA A 82 1.11 -6.41 -4.45
N TYR A 83 2.14 -7.27 -4.48
CA TYR A 83 2.13 -8.50 -5.28
C TYR A 83 1.95 -9.76 -4.42
N PRO A 84 0.96 -10.62 -4.72
CA PRO A 84 0.75 -11.87 -4.01
C PRO A 84 1.88 -12.85 -4.30
N GLN A 85 2.01 -13.88 -3.48
CA GLN A 85 3.05 -14.91 -3.62
C GLN A 85 2.95 -15.64 -4.97
N LYS A 86 4.12 -16.03 -5.49
CA LYS A 86 4.20 -17.02 -6.57
C LYS A 86 3.92 -18.40 -5.96
N PHE A 87 2.88 -19.09 -6.44
CA PHE A 87 2.74 -20.51 -6.14
C PHE A 87 3.60 -21.25 -7.16
N MET A 88 4.67 -21.89 -6.70
CA MET A 88 5.40 -22.92 -7.45
C MET A 88 4.56 -24.20 -7.53
#